data_AF-A0A7S3HX98-F1
#
_entry.id   AF-A0A7S3HX98-F1
#
_cell.length_a   1.000
_cell.length_b   1.000
_cell.length_c   1.000
_cell.angle_alpha   90.00
_cell.angle_beta   90.00
_cell.angle_gamma   90.00
#
_symmetry.space_group_name_H-M   'P 1'
#
loop_
_entity.id
_entity.type
_entity.pdbx_description
1 polymer ?
#
loop_
_entity_poly.entity_id
_entity_poly.type
_entity_poly.pdbx_seq_one_letter_code
_entity_poly.pdbx_strand_id
1 'polypeptide(L)'
;KDDGSTLFDYQTPTLTIGGTKDGLMRITRVAESYWHQITNINSSQTSMFPVEVLPGVAHYQFAGGVPPEFVQKNDLRGDVSDEDAHSLIGATMTNFIDDILKNGSSLSSTMTSDYMTPFLEAMYQEGSSVMKEPCYQSDIVNVPTPSCIKGSPWIQERALKTLVGNLSDPQVTLVNDDNFHRASTVYPYHHPELSGDCADHSGPCTVKHISVTQNEYDKLNELDLGKTPIGATSMRVKLKSSQ
;
A
#
# COMPACT_ATOMS: atom_id res chain seq x y z
N LYS A 1 -8.99 -20.40 -10.52
CA LYS A 1 -7.69 -20.32 -9.80
C LYS A 1 -7.65 -18.94 -9.19
N ASP A 2 -7.25 -18.82 -7.93
CA ASP A 2 -7.02 -17.53 -7.29
C ASP A 2 -5.96 -16.76 -8.08
N ASP A 3 -6.38 -15.67 -8.74
CA ASP A 3 -5.52 -14.80 -9.54
C ASP A 3 -5.04 -13.58 -8.74
N GLY A 4 -5.29 -13.56 -7.43
CA GLY A 4 -4.90 -12.49 -6.52
C GLY A 4 -5.69 -11.20 -6.71
N SER A 5 -6.70 -11.17 -7.57
CA SER A 5 -7.59 -10.02 -7.70
C SER A 5 -8.59 -9.95 -6.54
N THR A 6 -9.00 -8.74 -6.18
CA THR A 6 -10.05 -8.49 -5.20
C THR A 6 -11.40 -8.88 -5.80
N LEU A 7 -12.13 -9.76 -5.13
CA LEU A 7 -13.51 -10.11 -5.47
C LEU A 7 -14.42 -9.79 -4.28
N PHE A 8 -15.35 -8.86 -4.45
CA PHE A 8 -16.37 -8.54 -3.45
C PHE A 8 -17.55 -9.52 -3.56
N ASP A 9 -17.97 -10.13 -2.46
CA ASP A 9 -19.12 -11.07 -2.42
C ASP A 9 -20.48 -10.34 -2.39
N TYR A 10 -20.58 -9.26 -3.13
CA TYR A 10 -21.83 -8.52 -3.34
C TYR A 10 -21.81 -7.82 -4.69
N GLN A 11 -23.01 -7.55 -5.21
CA GLN A 11 -23.20 -7.02 -6.57
C GLN A 11 -23.81 -5.61 -6.57
N THR A 12 -23.96 -4.99 -5.40
CA THR A 12 -24.48 -3.63 -5.28
C THR A 12 -23.36 -2.63 -5.55
N PRO A 13 -23.46 -1.77 -6.58
CA PRO A 13 -22.49 -0.71 -6.79
C PRO A 13 -22.32 0.13 -5.52
N THR A 14 -21.07 0.41 -5.14
CA THR A 14 -20.77 1.08 -3.87
C THR A 14 -19.74 2.16 -4.09
N LEU A 15 -20.10 3.41 -3.77
CA LEU A 15 -19.18 4.53 -3.76
C LEU A 15 -18.39 4.54 -2.45
N THR A 16 -17.07 4.56 -2.55
CA THR A 16 -16.19 4.98 -1.46
C THR A 16 -15.86 6.45 -1.63
N ILE A 17 -16.10 7.28 -0.62
CA ILE A 17 -15.75 8.70 -0.65
C ILE A 17 -14.93 9.05 0.60
N GLY A 18 -13.89 9.86 0.46
CA GLY A 18 -13.06 10.28 1.59
C GLY A 18 -12.46 11.67 1.40
N GLY A 19 -12.22 12.37 2.51
CA GLY A 19 -11.63 13.70 2.50
C GLY A 19 -10.10 13.66 2.66
N THR A 20 -9.37 14.56 1.98
CA THR A 20 -7.90 14.60 2.12
C THR A 20 -7.42 15.11 3.47
N LYS A 21 -8.30 15.73 4.26
CA LYS A 21 -8.08 16.18 5.63
C LYS A 21 -8.83 15.32 6.65
N ASP A 22 -9.23 14.11 6.29
CA ASP A 22 -9.80 13.20 7.28
C ASP A 22 -8.71 12.76 8.28
N GLY A 23 -8.77 13.25 9.52
CA GLY A 23 -7.80 12.93 10.57
C GLY A 23 -8.02 11.58 11.27
N LEU A 24 -9.21 10.99 11.09
CA LEU A 24 -9.64 9.81 11.82
C LEU A 24 -9.57 8.55 10.97
N MET A 25 -10.23 8.52 9.82
CA MET A 25 -10.10 7.46 8.82
C MET A 25 -8.73 7.52 8.14
N ARG A 26 -8.17 8.72 7.94
CA ARG A 26 -6.91 8.99 7.22
C ARG A 26 -6.99 8.64 5.74
N ILE A 27 -6.35 9.47 4.93
CA ILE A 27 -6.36 9.35 3.48
C ILE A 27 -5.73 8.04 2.95
N THR A 28 -4.85 7.41 3.73
CA THR A 28 -4.24 6.11 3.39
C THR A 28 -5.25 4.96 3.36
N ARG A 29 -6.36 5.05 4.11
CA ARG A 29 -7.47 4.09 4.01
C ARG A 29 -8.21 4.20 2.68
N VAL A 30 -8.33 5.41 2.16
CA VAL A 30 -8.90 5.64 0.83
C VAL A 30 -7.97 5.08 -0.24
N ALA A 31 -6.65 5.14 -0.03
CA ALA A 31 -5.67 4.51 -0.92
C ALA A 31 -5.77 2.97 -0.91
N GLU A 32 -5.95 2.34 0.25
CA GLU A 32 -6.27 0.92 0.35
C GLU A 32 -7.55 0.57 -0.44
N SER A 33 -8.64 1.33 -0.23
CA SER A 33 -9.88 1.16 -1.00
C SER A 33 -9.64 1.31 -2.49
N TYR A 34 -8.88 2.32 -2.92
CA TYR A 34 -8.54 2.54 -4.34
C TYR A 34 -7.77 1.36 -4.92
N TRP A 35 -6.83 0.80 -4.17
CA TRP A 35 -6.10 -0.37 -4.61
C TRP A 35 -7.04 -1.56 -4.82
N HIS A 36 -7.88 -1.89 -3.84
CA HIS A 36 -8.79 -3.04 -3.92
C HIS A 36 -9.92 -2.88 -4.95
N GLN A 37 -10.49 -1.68 -5.05
CA GLN A 37 -11.71 -1.41 -5.82
C GLN A 37 -11.43 -0.99 -7.27
N ILE A 38 -10.25 -0.43 -7.54
CA ILE A 38 -9.87 0.07 -8.87
C ILE A 38 -8.66 -0.67 -9.43
N THR A 39 -7.57 -0.80 -8.66
CA THR A 39 -6.28 -1.28 -9.20
C THR A 39 -6.21 -2.81 -9.30
N ASN A 40 -6.66 -3.51 -8.27
CA ASN A 40 -6.57 -4.96 -8.13
C ASN A 40 -7.94 -5.66 -8.26
N ILE A 41 -8.98 -4.95 -8.70
CA ILE A 41 -10.33 -5.49 -8.78
C ILE A 41 -10.42 -6.63 -9.80
N ASN A 42 -11.24 -7.64 -9.51
CA ASN A 42 -11.57 -8.68 -10.47
C ASN A 42 -12.27 -8.06 -11.70
N SER A 43 -11.92 -8.52 -12.90
CA SER A 43 -12.44 -7.95 -14.14
C SER A 43 -13.97 -7.99 -14.24
N SER A 44 -14.63 -8.96 -13.58
CA SER A 44 -16.09 -9.07 -13.54
C SER A 44 -16.79 -7.96 -12.78
N GLN A 45 -16.06 -7.20 -11.95
CA GLN A 45 -16.59 -6.11 -11.10
C GLN A 45 -16.02 -4.73 -11.47
N THR A 46 -15.38 -4.61 -12.63
CA THR A 46 -14.84 -3.33 -13.12
C THR A 46 -15.95 -2.27 -13.14
N SER A 47 -15.64 -1.06 -12.66
CA SER A 47 -16.55 0.10 -12.62
C SER A 47 -17.77 -0.03 -11.69
N MET A 48 -17.79 -1.01 -10.78
CA MET A 48 -18.84 -1.15 -9.76
C MET A 48 -18.54 -0.40 -8.46
N PHE A 49 -17.26 -0.16 -8.17
CA PHE A 49 -16.79 0.34 -6.89
C PHE A 49 -15.93 1.60 -7.06
N PRO A 50 -16.51 2.73 -7.49
CA PRO A 50 -15.75 3.95 -7.63
C PRO A 50 -15.26 4.43 -6.25
N VAL A 51 -14.03 4.92 -6.23
CA VAL A 51 -13.44 5.64 -5.11
C VAL A 51 -13.29 7.11 -5.48
N GLU A 52 -13.71 8.02 -4.60
CA GLU A 52 -13.55 9.46 -4.76
C GLU A 52 -12.88 10.11 -3.56
N VAL A 53 -11.98 11.04 -3.85
CA VAL A 53 -11.26 11.82 -2.86
C VAL A 53 -11.70 13.27 -2.98
N LEU A 54 -12.01 13.90 -1.85
CA LEU A 54 -12.43 15.30 -1.80
C LEU A 54 -11.30 16.17 -1.21
N PRO A 55 -10.61 17.00 -2.02
CA PRO A 55 -9.56 17.88 -1.54
C PRO A 55 -10.05 18.85 -0.47
N GLY A 56 -9.33 18.90 0.65
CA GLY A 56 -9.57 19.85 1.73
C GLY A 56 -10.68 19.43 2.70
N VAL A 57 -11.44 18.37 2.42
CA VAL A 57 -12.54 17.93 3.27
C VAL A 57 -12.03 17.13 4.47
N ALA A 58 -12.49 17.46 5.68
CA ALA A 58 -12.18 16.77 6.93
C ALA A 58 -13.22 15.70 7.31
N HIS A 59 -12.92 14.87 8.31
CA HIS A 59 -13.77 13.73 8.69
C HIS A 59 -15.18 14.19 9.08
N TYR A 60 -15.27 15.20 9.95
CA TYR A 60 -16.57 15.62 10.46
C TYR A 60 -17.39 16.41 9.44
N GLN A 61 -16.78 16.89 8.36
CA GLN A 61 -17.49 17.61 7.30
C GLN A 61 -18.40 16.69 6.47
N PHE A 62 -18.31 15.37 6.65
CA PHE A 62 -19.31 14.41 6.16
C PHE A 62 -20.58 14.34 7.00
N ALA A 63 -20.56 14.94 8.20
CA ALA A 63 -21.70 15.09 9.10
C ALA A 63 -22.09 16.56 9.24
N GLY A 64 -23.21 16.81 9.91
CA GLY A 64 -23.66 18.14 10.31
C GLY A 64 -23.67 18.31 11.82
N GLY A 65 -23.71 19.56 12.29
CA GLY A 65 -23.86 19.91 13.70
C GLY A 65 -22.53 20.03 14.44
N VAL A 66 -22.55 19.82 15.77
CA VAL A 66 -21.36 19.97 16.61
C VAL A 66 -20.62 18.64 16.71
N PRO A 67 -19.34 18.55 16.31
CA PRO A 67 -18.55 17.34 16.45
C PRO A 67 -18.47 16.85 17.89
N PRO A 68 -18.50 15.53 18.15
CA PRO A 68 -18.16 14.98 19.46
C PRO A 68 -16.75 15.42 19.89
N GLU A 69 -16.50 15.51 21.21
CA GLU A 69 -15.20 15.95 21.76
C GLU A 69 -14.00 15.17 21.20
N PHE A 70 -14.16 13.86 21.02
CA PHE A 70 -13.13 13.02 20.42
C PHE A 70 -12.79 13.45 18.99
N VAL A 71 -13.79 13.81 18.18
CA VAL A 71 -13.59 14.25 16.80
C VAL A 71 -12.96 15.65 16.79
N GLN A 72 -13.43 16.56 17.64
CA GLN A 72 -12.84 17.90 17.79
C GLN A 72 -11.34 17.86 18.10
N LYS A 73 -10.92 16.86 18.89
CA LYS A 73 -9.53 16.73 19.33
C LYS A 73 -8.61 16.07 18.29
N ASN A 74 -9.13 15.12 17.51
CA ASN A 74 -8.30 14.21 16.72
C ASN A 74 -8.51 14.34 15.19
N ASP A 75 -9.59 14.99 14.75
CA ASP A 75 -9.77 15.29 13.33
C ASP A 75 -8.82 16.41 12.88
N LEU A 76 -8.48 16.44 11.60
CA LEU A 76 -7.75 17.57 11.05
C LEU A 76 -8.73 18.68 10.71
N ARG A 77 -8.22 19.90 10.65
CA ARG A 77 -8.99 21.03 10.16
C ARG A 77 -9.09 20.95 8.63
N GLY A 78 -10.31 21.01 8.11
CA GLY A 78 -10.56 21.12 6.68
C GLY A 78 -10.01 22.43 6.10
N ASP A 79 -9.64 22.38 4.82
CA ASP A 79 -9.19 23.56 4.06
C ASP A 79 -10.37 24.32 3.43
N VAL A 80 -11.57 23.72 3.46
CA VAL A 80 -12.82 24.28 2.90
C VAL A 80 -13.86 24.52 4.00
N SER A 81 -14.85 25.37 3.72
CA SER A 81 -16.00 25.57 4.62
C SER A 81 -16.87 24.31 4.70
N ASP A 82 -17.70 24.21 5.74
CA ASP A 82 -18.64 23.10 5.88
C ASP A 82 -19.68 23.13 4.75
N GLU A 83 -20.12 24.33 4.34
CA GLU A 83 -21.04 24.52 3.22
C GLU A 83 -20.44 24.04 1.89
N ASP A 84 -19.17 24.36 1.63
CA ASP A 84 -18.47 23.89 0.43
C ASP A 84 -18.25 22.38 0.48
N ALA A 85 -17.85 21.83 1.63
CA ALA A 85 -17.68 20.40 1.82
C ALA A 85 -18.98 19.63 1.57
N HIS A 86 -20.10 20.05 2.17
CA HIS A 86 -21.41 19.43 1.95
C HIS A 86 -21.85 19.53 0.49
N SER A 87 -21.55 20.64 -0.18
CA SER A 87 -21.83 20.81 -1.60
C SER A 87 -21.03 19.83 -2.46
N LEU A 88 -19.73 19.66 -2.18
CA LEU A 88 -18.86 18.70 -2.86
C LEU A 88 -19.33 17.25 -2.63
N ILE A 89 -19.62 16.89 -1.37
CA ILE A 89 -20.10 15.55 -1.00
C ILE A 89 -21.42 15.24 -1.69
N GLY A 90 -22.39 16.16 -1.60
CA GLY A 90 -23.70 16.00 -2.21
C GLY A 90 -23.64 15.88 -3.73
N ALA A 91 -22.79 16.67 -4.39
CA ALA A 91 -22.55 16.57 -5.82
C ALA A 91 -21.96 15.20 -6.19
N THR A 92 -20.93 14.73 -5.48
CA THR A 92 -20.31 13.42 -5.74
C THR A 92 -21.30 12.27 -5.55
N MET A 93 -22.09 12.28 -4.48
CA MET A 93 -23.12 11.25 -4.24
C MET A 93 -24.21 11.27 -5.32
N THR A 94 -24.65 12.46 -5.72
CA THR A 94 -25.69 12.61 -6.76
C THR A 94 -25.18 12.13 -8.10
N ASN A 95 -23.95 12.48 -8.48
CA ASN A 95 -23.32 12.03 -9.72
C ASN A 95 -23.18 10.51 -9.75
N PHE A 96 -22.74 9.89 -8.65
CA PHE A 96 -22.68 8.43 -8.55
C PHE A 96 -24.04 7.77 -8.75
N ILE A 97 -25.09 8.26 -8.07
CA ILE A 97 -26.45 7.72 -8.21
C ILE A 97 -26.92 7.86 -9.67
N ASP A 98 -26.71 9.04 -10.26
CA ASP A 98 -27.12 9.32 -11.64
C ASP A 98 -26.40 8.41 -12.65
N ASP A 99 -25.09 8.20 -12.47
CA ASP A 99 -24.27 7.28 -13.26
C ASP A 99 -24.77 5.83 -13.16
N ILE A 100 -25.04 5.35 -11.94
CA ILE A 100 -25.56 4.00 -11.74
C ILE A 100 -26.94 3.84 -12.37
N LEU A 101 -27.83 4.83 -12.24
CA LEU A 101 -29.18 4.77 -12.81
C LEU A 101 -29.18 4.84 -14.34
N LYS A 102 -28.28 5.62 -14.96
CA LYS A 102 -28.21 5.81 -16.42
C LYS A 102 -27.35 4.77 -17.12
N ASN A 103 -26.20 4.44 -16.53
CA ASN A 103 -25.14 3.67 -17.18
C ASN A 103 -24.88 2.31 -16.50
N GLY A 104 -25.45 2.06 -15.32
CA GLY A 104 -25.20 0.84 -14.54
C GLY A 104 -23.79 0.72 -13.97
N SER A 105 -22.96 1.77 -14.13
CA SER A 105 -21.56 1.81 -13.72
C SER A 105 -21.14 3.26 -13.49
N SER A 106 -20.12 3.47 -12.66
CA SER A 106 -19.54 4.79 -12.40
C SER A 106 -18.02 4.67 -12.28
N LEU A 107 -17.32 5.69 -12.76
CA LEU A 107 -15.86 5.71 -12.84
C LEU A 107 -15.30 6.73 -11.84
N SER A 108 -14.20 6.37 -11.20
CA SER A 108 -13.43 7.32 -10.39
C SER A 108 -12.84 8.44 -11.25
N SER A 109 -12.79 9.65 -10.68
CA SER A 109 -12.20 10.82 -11.31
C SER A 109 -10.69 10.68 -11.49
N THR A 110 -10.15 11.33 -12.51
CA THR A 110 -8.70 11.37 -12.76
C THR A 110 -7.95 12.04 -11.61
N MET A 111 -8.56 13.03 -10.96
CA MET A 111 -8.01 13.70 -9.79
C MET A 111 -7.81 12.72 -8.63
N THR A 112 -8.76 11.82 -8.39
CA THR A 112 -8.60 10.76 -7.37
C THR A 112 -7.42 9.86 -7.72
N SER A 113 -7.28 9.42 -8.97
CA SER A 113 -6.14 8.60 -9.41
C SER A 113 -4.79 9.31 -9.18
N ASP A 114 -4.68 10.56 -9.60
CA ASP A 114 -3.46 11.36 -9.47
C ASP A 114 -3.09 11.56 -7.99
N TYR A 115 -4.09 11.85 -7.15
CA TYR A 115 -3.89 12.07 -5.73
C TYR A 115 -3.50 10.78 -4.98
N MET A 116 -4.05 9.62 -5.38
CA MET A 116 -3.75 8.33 -4.75
C MET A 116 -2.38 7.76 -5.14
N THR A 117 -1.87 8.10 -6.32
CA THR A 117 -0.60 7.58 -6.86
C THR A 117 0.56 7.54 -5.86
N PRO A 118 0.94 8.63 -5.16
CA PRO A 118 2.05 8.59 -4.21
C PRO A 118 1.81 7.66 -3.01
N PHE A 119 0.55 7.50 -2.57
CA PHE A 119 0.20 6.59 -1.47
C PHE A 119 0.29 5.13 -1.91
N LEU A 120 -0.21 4.82 -3.11
CA LEU A 120 -0.10 3.48 -3.69
C LEU A 120 1.36 3.09 -3.91
N GLU A 121 2.20 4.02 -4.38
CA GLU A 121 3.64 3.79 -4.52
C GLU A 121 4.30 3.52 -3.17
N ALA A 122 3.96 4.27 -2.11
CA ALA A 122 4.50 4.03 -0.78
C ALA A 122 4.09 2.63 -0.25
N MET A 123 2.82 2.26 -0.40
CA MET A 123 2.31 0.94 0.02
C MET A 123 2.96 -0.19 -0.80
N TYR A 124 3.17 0.02 -2.09
CA TYR A 124 3.89 -0.91 -2.96
C TYR A 124 5.35 -1.07 -2.53
N GLN A 125 6.08 0.03 -2.32
CA GLN A 125 7.49 0.02 -1.90
C GLN A 125 7.69 -0.64 -0.53
N GLU A 126 6.75 -0.45 0.40
CA GLU A 126 6.74 -1.16 1.69
C GLU A 126 6.55 -2.68 1.51
N GLY A 127 5.83 -3.10 0.46
CA GLY A 127 5.26 -4.44 0.37
C GLY A 127 4.15 -4.62 1.40
N SER A 128 3.23 -3.65 1.45
CA SER A 128 2.19 -3.57 2.49
C SER A 128 1.27 -4.80 2.49
N SER A 129 1.04 -5.35 3.69
CA SER A 129 0.18 -6.53 3.88
C SER A 129 -1.28 -6.27 3.54
N VAL A 130 -1.73 -5.00 3.55
CA VAL A 130 -3.10 -4.66 3.15
C VAL A 130 -3.30 -4.75 1.64
N MET A 131 -2.24 -4.64 0.84
CA MET A 131 -2.32 -4.92 -0.60
C MET A 131 -2.23 -6.44 -0.82
N LYS A 132 -1.12 -7.04 -0.42
CA LYS A 132 -0.92 -8.49 -0.56
C LYS A 132 -0.25 -9.02 0.67
N GLU A 133 -0.76 -10.15 1.16
CA GLU A 133 -0.14 -10.85 2.27
C GLU A 133 1.29 -11.28 1.91
N PRO A 134 2.22 -11.30 2.87
CA PRO A 134 3.54 -11.86 2.63
C PRO A 134 3.47 -13.36 2.29
N CYS A 135 4.32 -13.80 1.37
CA CYS A 135 4.48 -15.23 1.09
C CYS A 135 5.25 -15.92 2.23
N TYR A 136 4.82 -17.13 2.62
CA TYR A 136 5.49 -17.96 3.64
C TYR A 136 5.60 -19.43 3.21
N GLN A 137 5.86 -19.66 1.93
CA GLN A 137 5.82 -20.99 1.31
C GLN A 137 7.14 -21.76 1.42
N SER A 138 8.22 -21.04 1.74
CA SER A 138 9.58 -21.54 1.78
C SER A 138 10.28 -20.98 3.00
N ASP A 139 11.22 -21.75 3.54
CA ASP A 139 12.00 -21.34 4.70
C ASP A 139 13.20 -20.45 4.33
N ILE A 140 13.52 -20.29 3.05
CA ILE A 140 14.73 -19.57 2.62
C ILE A 140 14.41 -18.50 1.57
N VAL A 141 13.76 -18.90 0.48
CA VAL A 141 13.38 -18.00 -0.62
C VAL A 141 11.94 -18.24 -0.98
N ASN A 142 11.11 -17.24 -0.74
CA ASN A 142 9.70 -17.24 -1.08
C ASN A 142 9.50 -17.13 -2.59
N VAL A 143 8.50 -17.85 -3.09
CA VAL A 143 8.05 -17.72 -4.49
C VAL A 143 6.84 -16.78 -4.51
N PRO A 144 6.89 -15.66 -5.25
CA PRO A 144 5.75 -14.77 -5.35
C PRO A 144 4.60 -15.48 -6.07
N THR A 145 3.38 -15.29 -5.59
CA THR A 145 2.16 -15.74 -6.28
C THR A 145 1.31 -14.53 -6.63
N PRO A 146 0.24 -14.69 -7.43
CA PRO A 146 -0.67 -13.58 -7.65
C PRO A 146 -1.26 -13.02 -6.35
N SER A 147 -1.47 -13.86 -5.32
CA SER A 147 -2.09 -13.51 -4.04
C SER A 147 -1.13 -13.11 -2.92
N CYS A 148 0.19 -13.28 -3.07
CA CYS A 148 1.16 -12.91 -2.04
C CYS A 148 2.40 -12.21 -2.60
N ILE A 149 3.04 -11.39 -1.78
CA ILE A 149 4.29 -10.71 -2.12
C ILE A 149 5.47 -11.33 -1.35
N LYS A 150 6.59 -11.54 -2.03
CA LYS A 150 7.72 -12.27 -1.43
C LYS A 150 8.57 -11.44 -0.48
N GLY A 151 8.67 -10.12 -0.67
CA GLY A 151 9.57 -9.21 0.03
C GLY A 151 9.23 -7.74 -0.28
N SER A 152 9.94 -6.81 0.34
CA SER A 152 9.76 -5.37 0.15
C SER A 152 10.46 -4.89 -1.13
N PRO A 153 9.73 -4.29 -2.09
CA PRO A 153 10.34 -3.68 -3.26
C PRO A 153 11.34 -2.58 -2.91
N TRP A 154 11.12 -1.81 -1.83
CA TRP A 154 12.08 -0.81 -1.37
C TRP A 154 13.43 -1.44 -1.01
N ILE A 155 13.41 -2.55 -0.25
CA ILE A 155 14.63 -3.27 0.14
C ILE A 155 15.29 -3.92 -1.08
N GLN A 156 14.50 -4.55 -1.93
CA GLN A 156 14.96 -5.21 -3.14
C GLN A 156 15.63 -4.23 -4.13
N GLU A 157 15.04 -3.07 -4.36
CA GLU A 157 15.44 -2.20 -5.46
C GLU A 157 16.39 -1.07 -5.04
N ARG A 158 16.30 -0.61 -3.79
CA ARG A 158 16.90 0.66 -3.35
C ARG A 158 17.81 0.51 -2.13
N ALA A 159 17.36 -0.13 -1.06
CA ALA A 159 18.09 -0.09 0.22
C ALA A 159 19.53 -0.63 0.11
N LEU A 160 19.73 -1.78 -0.54
CA LEU A 160 21.06 -2.35 -0.71
C LEU A 160 21.97 -1.45 -1.54
N LYS A 161 21.45 -0.86 -2.63
CA LYS A 161 22.21 0.08 -3.48
C LYS A 161 22.57 1.35 -2.72
N THR A 162 21.68 1.86 -1.87
CA THR A 162 21.96 3.02 -1.03
C THR A 162 23.08 2.74 -0.03
N LEU A 163 23.12 1.53 0.56
CA LEU A 163 24.13 1.16 1.55
C LEU A 163 25.49 0.84 0.92
N VAL A 164 25.51 0.17 -0.22
CA VAL A 164 26.74 -0.20 -0.94
C VAL A 164 27.31 0.99 -1.72
N GLY A 165 26.45 1.89 -2.20
CA GLY A 165 26.84 2.96 -3.10
C GLY A 165 27.10 2.46 -4.52
N ASN A 166 27.77 3.30 -5.31
CA ASN A 166 28.16 2.93 -6.67
C ASN A 166 29.34 1.95 -6.63
N LEU A 167 29.19 0.83 -7.34
CA LEU A 167 30.29 -0.11 -7.54
C LEU A 167 31.37 0.54 -8.43
N SER A 168 32.63 0.37 -8.06
CA SER A 168 33.77 0.92 -8.80
C SER A 168 33.96 0.26 -10.17
N ASP A 169 33.52 -0.98 -10.31
CA ASP A 169 33.58 -1.74 -11.55
C ASP A 169 32.19 -1.76 -12.21
N PRO A 170 32.01 -1.13 -13.39
CA PRO A 170 30.74 -1.11 -14.09
C PRO A 170 30.33 -2.48 -14.66
N GLN A 171 31.23 -3.47 -14.66
CA GLN A 171 30.95 -4.84 -15.08
C GLN A 171 30.30 -5.68 -13.96
N VAL A 172 30.32 -5.20 -12.71
CA VAL A 172 29.71 -5.89 -11.58
C VAL A 172 28.28 -5.37 -11.38
N THR A 173 27.31 -6.28 -11.39
CA THR A 173 25.91 -5.98 -11.06
C THR A 173 25.55 -6.55 -9.70
N LEU A 174 24.96 -5.74 -8.83
CA LEU A 174 24.41 -6.19 -7.56
C LEU A 174 22.89 -6.36 -7.67
N VAL A 175 22.42 -7.57 -7.39
CA VAL A 175 20.99 -7.91 -7.37
C VAL A 175 20.61 -8.36 -5.96
N ASN A 176 19.54 -7.79 -5.43
CA ASN A 176 18.96 -8.22 -4.16
C ASN A 176 17.70 -9.06 -4.40
N ASP A 177 17.54 -10.11 -3.63
CA ASP A 177 16.37 -10.98 -3.56
C ASP A 177 15.81 -10.90 -2.13
N ASP A 178 14.95 -9.91 -1.88
CA ASP A 178 14.37 -9.69 -0.55
C ASP A 178 13.22 -10.66 -0.28
N ASN A 179 13.18 -11.13 0.97
CA ASN A 179 12.21 -12.12 1.43
C ASN A 179 11.60 -11.72 2.77
N PHE A 180 10.28 -11.73 2.85
CA PHE A 180 9.54 -11.55 4.09
C PHE A 180 9.64 -12.80 4.96
N HIS A 181 10.42 -12.69 6.04
CA HIS A 181 10.46 -13.67 7.12
C HIS A 181 10.58 -12.94 8.46
N ARG A 182 10.35 -13.64 9.57
CA ARG A 182 10.56 -13.06 10.90
C ARG A 182 12.04 -12.78 11.11
N ALA A 183 12.41 -11.51 11.21
CA ALA A 183 13.79 -11.10 11.43
C ALA A 183 14.35 -11.64 12.77
N SER A 184 13.50 -11.87 13.77
CA SER A 184 13.92 -12.45 15.05
C SER A 184 14.18 -13.97 15.01
N THR A 185 13.73 -14.67 13.97
CA THR A 185 13.83 -16.13 13.91
C THR A 185 15.20 -16.54 13.35
N VAL A 186 15.81 -17.54 14.01
CA VAL A 186 17.09 -18.16 13.62
C VAL A 186 16.93 -19.62 13.18
N TYR A 187 15.75 -20.22 13.42
CA TYR A 187 15.41 -21.57 12.97
C TYR A 187 13.95 -21.62 12.47
N PRO A 188 13.68 -22.07 11.23
CA PRO A 188 14.66 -22.46 10.21
C PRO A 188 15.57 -21.27 9.79
N TYR A 189 16.68 -21.57 9.12
CA TYR A 189 17.80 -20.63 8.92
C TYR A 189 17.40 -19.50 7.95
N HIS A 190 16.99 -18.34 8.48
CA HIS A 190 16.66 -17.12 7.72
C HIS A 190 17.78 -16.07 7.82
N HIS A 191 18.98 -16.40 7.35
CA HIS A 191 20.09 -15.44 7.28
C HIS A 191 20.24 -14.88 5.88
N PRO A 192 20.65 -13.60 5.77
CA PRO A 192 20.98 -13.05 4.48
C PRO A 192 22.17 -13.80 3.89
N GLU A 193 22.15 -14.00 2.58
CA GLU A 193 23.18 -14.74 1.85
C GLU A 193 23.82 -13.86 0.78
N LEU A 194 25.06 -14.19 0.45
CA LEU A 194 25.78 -13.56 -0.64
C LEU A 194 26.35 -14.68 -1.49
N SER A 195 26.08 -14.62 -2.78
CA SER A 195 26.65 -15.50 -3.79
C SER A 195 26.98 -14.68 -5.03
N GLY A 196 27.85 -15.19 -5.89
CA GLY A 196 28.18 -14.52 -7.13
C GLY A 196 29.11 -15.35 -7.99
N ASP A 197 29.18 -15.00 -9.26
CA ASP A 197 30.03 -15.61 -10.28
C ASP A 197 31.27 -14.76 -10.61
N CYS A 198 31.61 -13.82 -9.72
CA CYS A 198 32.71 -12.86 -9.90
C CYS A 198 34.13 -13.43 -9.67
N ALA A 199 34.33 -14.76 -9.76
CA ALA A 199 35.60 -15.39 -9.43
C ALA A 199 36.71 -15.10 -10.46
N ASP A 200 36.33 -14.78 -11.70
CA ASP A 200 37.25 -14.83 -12.85
C ASP A 200 37.76 -13.43 -13.25
N HIS A 201 37.13 -12.35 -12.73
CA HIS A 201 37.41 -10.93 -13.01
C HIS A 201 37.55 -10.52 -14.49
N SER A 202 37.26 -11.41 -15.45
CA SER A 202 37.52 -11.21 -16.87
C SER A 202 36.29 -10.76 -17.67
N GLY A 203 35.19 -10.43 -17.00
CA GLY A 203 33.96 -9.98 -17.67
C GLY A 203 32.83 -9.62 -16.70
N PRO A 204 31.63 -9.32 -17.25
CA PRO A 204 30.47 -9.00 -16.45
C PRO A 204 30.13 -10.11 -15.46
N CYS A 205 29.89 -9.73 -14.20
CA CYS A 205 29.51 -10.68 -13.15
C CYS A 205 28.37 -10.12 -12.30
N THR A 206 27.62 -11.01 -11.65
CA THR A 206 26.49 -10.66 -10.80
C THR A 206 26.72 -11.15 -9.38
N VAL A 207 26.68 -10.22 -8.43
CA VAL A 207 26.59 -10.53 -7.01
C VAL A 207 25.10 -10.61 -6.64
N LYS A 208 24.67 -11.80 -6.23
CA LYS A 208 23.33 -12.06 -5.71
C LYS A 208 23.34 -11.96 -4.19
N HIS A 209 22.51 -11.07 -3.67
CA HIS A 209 22.28 -10.89 -2.25
C HIS A 209 20.87 -11.38 -1.91
N ILE A 210 20.72 -12.23 -0.90
CA ILE A 210 19.42 -12.57 -0.31
C ILE A 210 19.28 -11.72 0.94
N SER A 211 18.21 -10.94 1.03
CA SER A 211 17.87 -10.16 2.23
C SER A 211 16.62 -10.72 2.89
N VAL A 212 16.48 -10.43 4.19
CA VAL A 212 15.31 -10.81 4.97
C VAL A 212 14.71 -9.57 5.60
N THR A 213 13.43 -9.32 5.33
CA THR A 213 12.69 -8.18 5.84
C THR A 213 11.52 -8.64 6.70
N GLN A 214 11.25 -7.90 7.77
CA GLN A 214 10.05 -8.03 8.59
C GLN A 214 9.42 -6.65 8.78
N ASN A 215 8.21 -6.47 8.27
CA ASN A 215 7.41 -5.29 8.55
C ASN A 215 6.84 -5.40 9.97
N GLU A 216 6.97 -4.34 10.76
CA GLU A 216 6.36 -4.20 12.07
C GLU A 216 5.23 -3.19 11.96
N TYR A 217 4.03 -3.61 12.33
CA TYR A 217 2.82 -2.80 12.31
C TYR A 217 2.40 -2.51 13.75
N ASP A 218 2.00 -1.28 14.04
CA ASP A 218 1.58 -0.92 15.39
C ASP A 218 0.27 -1.62 15.79
N LYS A 219 0.13 -1.98 17.06
CA LYS A 219 -1.18 -2.36 17.58
C LYS A 219 -1.92 -1.09 17.96
N LEU A 220 -2.88 -0.68 17.13
CA LEU A 220 -3.76 0.44 17.46
C LEU A 220 -4.63 0.11 18.68
N ASN A 221 -4.90 1.11 19.51
CA ASN A 221 -5.86 0.95 20.61
C ASN A 221 -7.30 0.91 20.04
N GLU A 222 -8.25 0.30 20.76
CA GLU A 222 -9.64 0.14 20.29
C GLU A 222 -10.38 1.47 20.01
N LEU A 223 -9.85 2.59 20.48
CA LEU A 223 -10.40 3.93 20.29
C LEU A 223 -9.83 4.64 19.06
N ASP A 224 -8.79 4.11 18.42
CA ASP A 224 -8.38 4.52 17.07
C ASP A 224 -9.36 3.89 16.09
N LEU A 225 -10.34 4.68 15.63
CA LEU A 225 -11.37 4.26 14.69
C LEU A 225 -10.78 3.83 13.33
N GLY A 226 -9.47 3.98 13.11
CA GLY A 226 -8.68 3.44 12.00
C GLY A 226 -8.08 2.04 12.23
N LYS A 227 -8.63 1.23 13.15
CA LYS A 227 -8.48 -0.21 13.53
C LYS A 227 -7.32 -1.11 13.05
N THR A 228 -6.69 -0.87 11.91
CA THR A 228 -5.49 -1.56 11.41
C THR A 228 -4.48 -0.54 10.89
N PRO A 229 -3.19 -0.67 11.18
CA PRO A 229 -2.18 0.14 10.51
C PRO A 229 -2.22 -0.11 9.00
N ILE A 230 -2.18 0.96 8.21
CA ILE A 230 -2.06 0.86 6.75
C ILE A 230 -0.61 0.77 6.30
N GLY A 231 0.29 1.32 7.10
CA GLY A 231 1.73 1.24 6.87
C GLY A 231 2.44 0.66 8.08
N ALA A 232 3.59 0.06 7.80
CA ALA A 232 4.53 -0.43 8.79
C ALA A 232 5.12 0.77 9.55
N THR A 233 5.23 0.65 10.86
CA THR A 233 5.90 1.65 11.70
C THR A 233 7.41 1.48 11.71
N SER A 234 7.89 0.27 11.38
CA SER A 234 9.28 0.03 11.05
C SER A 234 9.46 -1.21 10.18
N MET A 235 10.59 -1.28 9.49
CA MET A 235 11.01 -2.48 8.75
C MET A 235 12.32 -2.98 9.35
N ARG A 236 12.33 -4.21 9.86
CA ARG A 236 13.53 -4.88 10.37
C ARG A 236 14.16 -5.68 9.25
N VAL A 237 15.38 -5.33 8.87
CA VAL A 237 16.05 -5.92 7.70
C VAL A 237 17.36 -6.56 8.11
N LYS A 238 17.60 -7.80 7.69
CA LYS A 238 18.92 -8.44 7.73
C LYS A 238 19.56 -8.32 6.35
N LEU A 239 20.74 -7.70 6.34
CA LEU A 239 21.62 -7.64 5.17
C LEU A 239 22.96 -8.29 5.53
N LYS A 240 23.59 -8.97 4.58
CA LYS A 240 24.92 -9.55 4.77
C LYS A 240 25.97 -8.56 4.28
N SER A 241 26.84 -8.14 5.19
CA SER A 241 28.02 -7.36 4.81
C SER A 241 29.02 -8.26 4.10
N SER A 242 29.56 -7.78 2.97
CA SER A 242 30.70 -8.35 2.28
C SER A 242 31.93 -7.46 2.54
N GLN A 243 32.51 -7.57 3.73
CA GLN A 243 33.86 -7.09 3.98
C GLN A 243 34.86 -8.18 3.64
#